data_AF-A0A2T0N5N4-F1
#
_entry.id   AF-A0A2T0N5N4-F1
#
_cell.length_a   1.000
_cell.length_b   1.000
_cell.length_c   1.000
_cell.angle_alpha   90.00
_cell.angle_beta   90.00
_cell.angle_gamma   90.00
#
_symmetry.space_group_name_H-M   'P 1'
#
loop_
_entity.id
_entity.type
_entity.pdbx_description
1 polymer ?
#
loop_
_entity_poly.entity_id
_entity_poly.type
_entity_poly.pdbx_seq_one_letter_code
_entity_poly.pdbx_strand_id
1 'polypeptide(L)'
;MSRSRAFLGLLTALGTAATAVAVTAAPANATACNPALIAPAGSLVGDLWRSNGGERSVYGCPTTKEYGYAGKRGSYQAFRNGKIVWSPNLGGGALVRAYYAGGKAVFRWSGLGRDWDFFNVRWSINGGKTTQVKVGRLTPWSGVYAVNPSCQDGVCMTSNGHGGVLKAAFIVQGCDRGTFSSDCGPWSIATSVKAPY
;
A
#
# COMPACT_ATOMS: atom_id res chain seq x y z
N MET A 1 72.92 57.69 32.06
CA MET A 1 72.47 58.08 30.71
C MET A 1 72.20 56.82 29.89
N SER A 2 71.11 56.81 29.10
CA SER A 2 70.71 55.82 28.08
C SER A 2 70.26 54.43 28.58
N ARG A 3 68.96 54.10 28.71
CA ARG A 3 67.90 53.77 27.70
C ARG A 3 68.08 52.45 26.91
N SER A 4 67.20 51.50 27.29
CA SER A 4 66.41 50.58 26.42
C SER A 4 67.15 49.36 25.82
N ARG A 5 66.57 48.15 25.63
CA ARG A 5 65.17 47.72 25.42
C ARG A 5 64.92 46.30 25.97
N ALA A 6 63.75 46.11 26.59
CA ALA A 6 63.14 44.81 26.84
C ALA A 6 62.26 44.41 25.63
N PHE A 7 62.25 43.13 25.28
CA PHE A 7 61.23 42.54 24.40
C PHE A 7 60.49 41.46 25.19
N LEU A 8 59.29 41.80 25.65
CA LEU A 8 58.29 40.84 26.12
C LEU A 8 57.51 40.35 24.88
N GLY A 9 57.64 39.08 24.53
CA GLY A 9 56.76 38.43 23.54
C GLY A 9 55.43 38.07 24.18
N LEU A 10 54.37 38.78 23.82
CA LEU A 10 53.00 38.48 24.23
C LEU A 10 52.39 37.49 23.24
N LEU A 11 52.29 36.21 23.61
CA LEU A 11 51.51 35.21 22.87
C LEU A 11 50.04 35.31 23.30
N THR A 12 49.21 35.97 22.50
CA THR A 12 47.75 35.94 22.65
C THR A 12 47.20 34.62 22.13
N ALA A 13 46.82 33.71 23.02
CA ALA A 13 46.04 32.54 22.68
C ALA A 13 44.56 32.95 22.49
N LEU A 14 44.08 32.97 21.25
CA LEU A 14 42.66 33.12 20.94
C LEU A 14 41.96 31.78 21.19
N GLY A 15 41.28 31.65 22.32
CA GLY A 15 40.39 30.52 22.60
C GLY A 15 39.06 30.71 21.87
N THR A 16 38.78 29.91 20.84
CA THR A 16 37.44 29.83 20.24
C THR A 16 36.56 28.92 21.09
N ALA A 17 35.63 29.51 21.83
CA ALA A 17 34.57 28.75 22.50
C ALA A 17 33.57 28.24 21.43
N ALA A 18 33.65 26.95 21.09
CA ALA A 18 32.65 26.30 20.26
C ALA A 18 31.40 26.02 21.08
N THR A 19 30.33 26.79 20.87
CA THR A 19 29.01 26.49 21.43
C THR A 19 28.43 25.26 20.73
N ALA A 20 28.46 24.11 21.42
CA ALA A 20 27.76 22.92 20.95
C ALA A 20 26.24 23.15 21.06
N VAL A 21 25.59 23.34 19.93
CA VAL A 21 24.12 23.31 19.86
C VAL A 21 23.70 21.85 20.01
N ALA A 22 23.21 21.47 21.18
CA ALA A 22 22.63 20.16 21.39
C ALA A 22 21.31 20.07 20.59
N VAL A 23 21.37 19.43 19.42
CA VAL A 23 20.16 19.05 18.69
C VAL A 23 19.50 17.92 19.48
N THR A 24 18.47 18.25 20.25
CA THR A 24 17.62 17.23 20.86
C THR A 24 16.87 16.50 19.75
N ALA A 25 17.31 15.29 19.41
CA ALA A 25 16.53 14.40 18.55
C ALA A 25 15.18 14.14 19.24
N ALA A 26 14.09 14.54 18.60
CA ALA A 26 12.74 14.23 19.09
C ALA A 26 12.61 12.71 19.24
N PRO A 27 11.92 12.20 20.29
CA PRO A 27 11.70 10.78 20.39
C PRO A 27 10.84 10.37 19.20
N ALA A 28 11.40 9.54 18.31
CA ALA A 28 10.63 8.87 17.28
C ALA A 28 9.76 7.81 17.97
N ASN A 29 8.69 8.24 18.65
CA ASN A 29 7.60 7.36 19.03
C ASN A 29 6.77 7.05 17.78
N ALA A 30 7.41 6.40 16.81
CA ALA A 30 6.70 5.53 15.90
C ALA A 30 6.18 4.39 16.77
N THR A 31 4.86 4.25 16.90
CA THR A 31 4.29 3.02 17.45
C THR A 31 4.66 1.92 16.48
N ALA A 32 5.81 1.28 16.72
CA ALA A 32 6.31 0.19 15.90
C ALA A 32 5.20 -0.86 15.83
N CYS A 33 4.85 -1.28 14.61
CA CYS A 33 3.91 -2.37 14.42
C CYS A 33 4.33 -3.61 15.24
N ASN A 34 3.37 -4.46 15.60
CA ASN A 34 3.70 -5.71 16.29
C ASN A 34 4.68 -6.56 15.45
N PRO A 35 5.92 -6.78 15.91
CA PRO A 35 6.94 -7.48 15.14
C PRO A 35 6.56 -8.92 14.80
N ALA A 36 5.73 -9.57 15.63
CA ALA A 36 5.26 -10.94 15.39
C ALA A 36 4.29 -11.06 14.20
N LEU A 37 3.78 -9.93 13.70
CA LEU A 37 2.88 -9.86 12.56
C LEU A 37 3.59 -9.33 11.31
N ILE A 38 4.87 -8.98 11.37
CA ILE A 38 5.59 -8.52 10.18
C ILE A 38 5.79 -9.71 9.25
N ALA A 39 5.42 -9.54 7.98
CA ALA A 39 5.62 -10.57 6.97
C ALA A 39 7.11 -10.96 6.86
N PRO A 40 7.43 -12.25 6.64
CA PRO A 40 8.80 -12.70 6.48
C PRO A 40 9.58 -11.93 5.41
N ALA A 41 10.90 -11.83 5.57
CA ALA A 41 11.77 -11.33 4.51
C ALA A 41 11.68 -12.24 3.28
N GLY A 42 11.61 -11.65 2.08
CA GLY A 42 11.48 -12.38 0.81
C GLY A 42 10.06 -12.84 0.45
N SER A 43 9.04 -12.55 1.29
CA SER A 43 7.66 -12.74 0.86
C SER A 43 7.22 -11.59 -0.04
N LEU A 44 6.50 -11.89 -1.13
CA LEU A 44 6.02 -10.87 -2.07
C LEU A 44 5.09 -9.85 -1.40
N VAL A 45 4.29 -10.31 -0.42
CA VAL A 45 3.41 -9.45 0.37
C VAL A 45 4.21 -8.50 1.26
N GLY A 46 5.19 -9.02 1.98
CA GLY A 46 6.04 -8.25 2.88
C GLY A 46 6.95 -7.28 2.13
N ASP A 47 7.52 -7.70 0.99
CA ASP A 47 8.37 -6.87 0.13
C ASP A 47 7.59 -5.69 -0.45
N LEU A 48 6.35 -5.91 -0.89
CA LEU A 48 5.47 -4.82 -1.33
C LEU A 48 5.17 -3.86 -0.17
N TRP A 49 4.82 -4.36 1.01
CA TRP A 49 4.52 -3.50 2.16
C TRP A 49 5.72 -2.65 2.58
N ARG A 50 6.91 -3.26 2.69
CA ARG A 50 8.16 -2.56 3.02
C ARG A 50 8.54 -1.51 1.97
N SER A 51 8.48 -1.86 0.67
CA SER A 51 8.80 -0.91 -0.40
C SER A 51 7.84 0.28 -0.50
N ASN A 52 6.62 0.15 0.03
CA ASN A 52 5.65 1.25 0.10
C ASN A 52 5.76 2.09 1.39
N GLY A 53 6.84 1.95 2.16
CA GLY A 53 7.08 2.70 3.40
C GLY A 53 6.57 2.01 4.67
N GLY A 54 6.24 0.72 4.59
CA GLY A 54 5.90 -0.11 5.75
C GLY A 54 4.73 0.45 6.55
N GLU A 55 4.92 0.69 7.84
CA GLU A 55 3.90 1.20 8.75
C GLU A 55 3.34 2.58 8.37
N ARG A 56 4.13 3.36 7.60
CA ARG A 56 3.77 4.68 7.08
C ARG A 56 3.08 4.61 5.72
N SER A 57 2.97 3.41 5.13
CA SER A 57 2.25 3.20 3.88
C SER A 57 0.74 3.38 4.06
N VAL A 58 0.02 3.43 2.94
CA VAL A 58 -1.46 3.43 2.92
C VAL A 58 -2.08 2.23 3.63
N TYR A 59 -1.35 1.13 3.80
CA TYR A 59 -1.84 -0.09 4.47
C TYR A 59 -1.79 0.03 6.00
N GLY A 60 -0.83 0.77 6.54
CA GLY A 60 -0.53 0.81 7.97
C GLY A 60 0.07 -0.50 8.49
N CYS A 61 -0.05 -0.74 9.80
CA CYS A 61 0.47 -1.94 10.43
C CYS A 61 -0.27 -3.21 10.02
N PRO A 62 0.44 -4.36 9.90
CA PRO A 62 -0.21 -5.66 9.76
C PRO A 62 -1.08 -5.96 10.99
N THR A 63 -2.23 -6.58 10.74
CA THR A 63 -3.18 -7.01 11.78
C THR A 63 -3.27 -8.53 11.88
N THR A 64 -2.62 -9.25 10.96
CA THR A 64 -2.50 -10.71 10.96
C THR A 64 -1.07 -11.10 10.59
N LYS A 65 -0.71 -12.37 10.83
CA LYS A 65 0.42 -12.98 10.13
C LYS A 65 0.09 -13.12 8.63
N GLU A 66 1.11 -13.37 7.83
CA GLU A 66 0.91 -13.80 6.45
C GLU A 66 0.45 -15.27 6.44
N TYR A 67 -0.64 -15.55 5.72
CA TYR A 67 -1.20 -16.89 5.60
C TYR A 67 -1.17 -17.35 4.15
N GLY A 68 -0.93 -18.63 3.93
CA GLY A 68 -1.21 -19.27 2.65
C GLY A 68 -2.71 -19.22 2.33
N TYR A 69 -3.06 -19.12 1.06
CA TYR A 69 -4.46 -19.15 0.64
C TYR A 69 -4.95 -20.60 0.56
N ALA A 70 -6.02 -20.96 1.28
CA ALA A 70 -6.52 -22.33 1.26
C ALA A 70 -7.04 -22.72 -0.14
N GLY A 71 -6.65 -23.90 -0.63
CA GLY A 71 -7.10 -24.44 -1.92
C GLY A 71 -6.56 -23.72 -3.16
N LYS A 72 -5.66 -22.73 -3.00
CA LYS A 72 -4.99 -22.03 -4.10
C LYS A 72 -3.52 -21.85 -3.78
N ARG A 73 -2.64 -21.84 -4.78
CA ARG A 73 -1.29 -21.31 -4.59
C ARG A 73 -1.45 -19.80 -4.37
N GLY A 74 -0.85 -19.25 -3.32
CA GLY A 74 -1.01 -17.83 -2.96
C GLY A 74 -0.80 -17.58 -1.48
N SER A 75 -0.65 -16.31 -1.12
CA SER A 75 -0.59 -15.86 0.27
C SER A 75 -1.31 -14.52 0.44
N TYR A 76 -1.68 -14.19 1.66
CA TYR A 76 -2.27 -12.90 1.97
C TYR A 76 -1.91 -12.43 3.36
N GLN A 77 -2.02 -11.12 3.55
CA GLN A 77 -1.93 -10.51 4.86
C GLN A 77 -2.91 -9.35 4.97
N ALA A 78 -3.55 -9.23 6.14
CA ALA A 78 -4.38 -8.08 6.46
C ALA A 78 -3.56 -7.01 7.18
N PHE A 79 -3.89 -5.76 6.86
CA PHE A 79 -3.31 -4.56 7.43
C PHE A 79 -4.44 -3.67 7.95
N ARG A 80 -4.09 -2.71 8.80
CA ARG A 80 -5.03 -1.79 9.45
C ARG A 80 -6.01 -1.16 8.44
N ASN A 81 -5.50 -0.73 7.30
CA ASN A 81 -6.27 -0.01 6.28
C ASN A 81 -6.44 -0.79 4.97
N GLY A 82 -6.09 -2.09 4.93
CA GLY A 82 -6.11 -2.83 3.68
C GLY A 82 -5.71 -4.30 3.76
N LYS A 83 -5.53 -4.90 2.59
CA LYS A 83 -5.16 -6.30 2.42
C LYS A 83 -4.34 -6.46 1.15
N ILE A 84 -3.25 -7.19 1.24
CA ILE A 84 -2.39 -7.54 0.11
C ILE A 84 -2.48 -9.05 -0.08
N VAL A 85 -2.59 -9.48 -1.34
CA VAL A 85 -2.72 -10.88 -1.73
C VAL A 85 -1.75 -11.16 -2.88
N TRP A 86 -0.92 -12.18 -2.72
CA TRP A 86 -0.20 -12.81 -3.82
C TRP A 86 -1.10 -13.81 -4.54
N SER A 87 -1.25 -13.60 -5.85
CA SER A 87 -2.21 -14.28 -6.71
C SER A 87 -1.49 -14.86 -7.94
N PRO A 88 -0.80 -16.01 -7.81
CA PRO A 88 0.03 -16.58 -8.88
C PRO A 88 -0.74 -16.97 -10.15
N ASN A 89 -2.07 -17.10 -10.07
CA ASN A 89 -2.94 -17.29 -11.25
C ASN A 89 -2.72 -16.22 -12.32
N LEU A 90 -2.28 -15.03 -11.92
CA LEU A 90 -2.03 -13.91 -12.82
C LEU A 90 -0.55 -13.78 -13.27
N GLY A 91 0.32 -14.67 -12.81
CA GLY A 91 1.77 -14.61 -12.99
C GLY A 91 2.53 -14.77 -11.67
N GLY A 92 3.78 -15.24 -11.73
CA GLY A 92 4.56 -15.62 -10.55
C GLY A 92 4.74 -14.52 -9.51
N GLY A 93 4.85 -13.26 -9.94
CA GLY A 93 4.99 -12.09 -9.06
C GLY A 93 3.70 -11.29 -8.81
N ALA A 94 2.54 -11.82 -9.22
CA ALA A 94 1.33 -11.01 -9.29
C ALA A 94 0.73 -10.73 -7.90
N LEU A 95 0.53 -9.45 -7.61
CA LEU A 95 -0.04 -8.96 -6.37
C LEU A 95 -1.33 -8.19 -6.64
N VAL A 96 -2.39 -8.51 -5.89
CA VAL A 96 -3.62 -7.71 -5.84
C VAL A 96 -3.80 -7.15 -4.43
N ARG A 97 -4.28 -5.92 -4.34
CA ARG A 97 -4.38 -5.21 -3.05
C ARG A 97 -5.59 -4.31 -3.00
N ALA A 98 -6.28 -4.33 -1.87
CA ALA A 98 -7.40 -3.43 -1.57
C ALA A 98 -7.09 -2.64 -0.31
N TYR A 99 -7.32 -1.32 -0.34
CA TYR A 99 -7.12 -0.43 0.81
C TYR A 99 -8.13 0.72 0.77
N TYR A 100 -8.41 1.33 1.92
CA TYR A 100 -9.31 2.47 2.02
C TYR A 100 -8.50 3.76 2.14
N ALA A 101 -8.72 4.72 1.25
CA ALA A 101 -8.03 5.99 1.24
C ALA A 101 -8.90 7.08 0.59
N GLY A 102 -8.91 8.28 1.18
CA GLY A 102 -9.60 9.44 0.61
C GLY A 102 -11.09 9.20 0.32
N GLY A 103 -11.80 8.51 1.22
CA GLY A 103 -13.23 8.21 1.05
C GLY A 103 -13.54 7.04 0.11
N LYS A 104 -12.52 6.38 -0.46
CA LYS A 104 -12.69 5.36 -1.50
C LYS A 104 -12.11 4.01 -1.08
N ALA A 105 -12.77 2.94 -1.50
CA ALA A 105 -12.17 1.62 -1.53
C ALA A 105 -11.36 1.50 -2.83
N VAL A 106 -10.04 1.45 -2.69
CA VAL A 106 -9.08 1.40 -3.80
C VAL A 106 -8.59 -0.02 -3.98
N PHE A 107 -8.62 -0.50 -5.22
CA PHE A 107 -8.14 -1.80 -5.64
C PHE A 107 -7.03 -1.64 -6.68
N ARG A 108 -5.90 -2.32 -6.49
CA ARG A 108 -4.73 -2.26 -7.39
C ARG A 108 -4.20 -3.65 -7.68
N TRP A 109 -3.58 -3.79 -8.85
CA TRP A 109 -2.86 -4.98 -9.25
C TRP A 109 -1.56 -4.63 -9.96
N SER A 110 -0.55 -5.48 -9.82
CA SER A 110 0.76 -5.33 -10.49
C SER A 110 1.53 -6.65 -10.48
N GLY A 111 2.62 -6.72 -11.26
CA GLY A 111 3.50 -7.90 -11.31
C GLY A 111 2.91 -9.06 -12.11
N LEU A 112 2.03 -8.77 -13.06
CA LEU A 112 1.42 -9.77 -13.93
C LEU A 112 2.49 -10.43 -14.81
N GLY A 113 2.26 -11.69 -15.18
CA GLY A 113 3.22 -12.47 -15.96
C GLY A 113 3.19 -12.20 -17.47
N ARG A 114 2.32 -11.31 -17.94
CA ARG A 114 2.21 -10.94 -19.35
C ARG A 114 1.55 -9.57 -19.53
N ASP A 115 1.66 -9.07 -20.76
CA ASP A 115 1.04 -7.83 -21.22
C ASP A 115 -0.44 -8.07 -21.58
N TRP A 116 -1.29 -7.14 -21.17
CA TRP A 116 -2.72 -7.14 -21.46
C TRP A 116 -3.18 -5.80 -22.05
N ASP A 117 -4.20 -5.83 -22.90
CA ASP A 117 -4.80 -4.62 -23.48
C ASP A 117 -5.73 -3.89 -22.52
N PHE A 118 -6.46 -4.63 -21.70
CA PHE A 118 -7.36 -4.09 -20.68
C PHE A 118 -7.58 -5.08 -19.53
N PHE A 119 -8.30 -4.62 -18.51
CA PHE A 119 -8.66 -5.44 -17.36
C PHE A 119 -10.17 -5.46 -17.15
N ASN A 120 -10.72 -6.62 -16.81
CA ASN A 120 -12.06 -6.68 -16.23
C ASN A 120 -11.92 -6.72 -14.72
N VAL A 121 -12.59 -5.79 -14.03
CA VAL A 121 -12.68 -5.78 -12.57
C VAL A 121 -14.12 -6.11 -12.18
N ARG A 122 -14.27 -7.10 -11.30
CA ARG A 122 -15.53 -7.38 -10.63
C ARG A 122 -15.46 -6.91 -9.19
N TRP A 123 -16.53 -6.31 -8.71
CA TRP A 123 -16.61 -5.81 -7.35
C TRP A 123 -18.03 -5.88 -6.80
N SER A 124 -18.12 -5.92 -5.47
CA SER A 124 -19.39 -5.88 -4.74
C SER A 124 -19.20 -5.24 -3.37
N ILE A 125 -20.31 -4.72 -2.83
CA ILE A 125 -20.38 -4.22 -1.45
C ILE A 125 -21.14 -5.23 -0.60
N ASN A 126 -20.58 -5.57 0.56
CA ASN A 126 -21.15 -6.50 1.55
C ASN A 126 -21.53 -7.89 0.99
N GLY A 127 -20.89 -8.33 -0.10
CA GLY A 127 -21.23 -9.59 -0.75
C GLY A 127 -22.53 -9.56 -1.55
N GLY A 128 -23.09 -8.38 -1.82
CA GLY A 128 -24.28 -8.19 -2.65
C GLY A 128 -23.99 -8.39 -4.15
N LYS A 129 -24.84 -7.77 -4.98
CA LYS A 129 -24.74 -7.83 -6.46
C LYS A 129 -23.33 -7.53 -6.92
N THR A 130 -22.83 -8.33 -7.86
CA THR A 130 -21.52 -8.09 -8.49
C THR A 130 -21.68 -7.17 -9.69
N THR A 131 -20.87 -6.13 -9.74
CA THR A 131 -20.72 -5.24 -10.90
C THR A 131 -19.40 -5.58 -11.60
N GLN A 132 -19.42 -5.66 -12.93
CA GLN A 132 -18.20 -5.81 -13.75
C GLN A 132 -17.95 -4.53 -14.55
N VAL A 133 -16.72 -4.06 -14.52
CA VAL A 133 -16.27 -2.89 -15.30
C VAL A 133 -15.04 -3.25 -16.12
N LYS A 134 -14.93 -2.62 -17.30
CA LYS A 134 -13.72 -2.65 -18.12
C LYS A 134 -12.83 -1.48 -17.69
N VAL A 135 -11.59 -1.77 -17.32
CA VAL A 135 -10.63 -0.80 -16.79
C VAL A 135 -9.41 -0.73 -17.71
N GLY A 136 -8.95 0.49 -17.97
CA GLY A 136 -7.71 0.72 -18.71
C GLY A 136 -6.47 0.30 -17.92
N ARG A 137 -5.37 0.11 -18.64
CA ARG A 137 -4.08 -0.23 -18.04
C ARG A 137 -3.37 1.00 -17.48
N LEU A 138 -2.70 0.87 -16.33
CA LEU A 138 -1.69 1.84 -15.89
C LEU A 138 -0.35 1.55 -16.56
N THR A 139 0.03 0.28 -16.59
CA THR A 139 1.11 -0.29 -17.41
C THR A 139 0.59 -1.60 -18.01
N PRO A 140 1.25 -2.21 -19.01
CA PRO A 140 0.77 -3.47 -19.60
C PRO A 140 0.51 -4.60 -18.59
N TRP A 141 1.15 -4.55 -17.41
CA TRP A 141 1.03 -5.51 -16.31
C TRP A 141 0.49 -4.91 -15.00
N SER A 142 -0.21 -3.76 -15.02
CA SER A 142 -0.75 -3.16 -13.80
C SER A 142 -1.97 -2.26 -14.01
N GLY A 143 -2.70 -1.99 -12.93
CA GLY A 143 -3.83 -1.08 -12.95
C GLY A 143 -4.38 -0.73 -11.58
N VAL A 144 -5.39 0.15 -11.59
CA VAL A 144 -6.10 0.65 -10.42
C VAL A 144 -7.57 0.82 -10.73
N TYR A 145 -8.42 0.53 -9.75
CA TYR A 145 -9.83 0.85 -9.77
C TYR A 145 -10.25 1.31 -8.37
N ALA A 146 -11.16 2.27 -8.27
CA ALA A 146 -11.61 2.78 -6.99
C ALA A 146 -13.11 3.03 -7.03
N VAL A 147 -13.80 2.69 -5.94
CA VAL A 147 -15.25 2.90 -5.80
C VAL A 147 -15.54 3.71 -4.55
N ASN A 148 -16.64 4.45 -4.58
CA ASN A 148 -17.28 4.90 -3.35
C ASN A 148 -18.04 3.69 -2.77
N PRO A 149 -17.66 3.15 -1.61
CA PRO A 149 -18.29 1.96 -1.07
C PRO A 149 -19.77 2.16 -0.72
N SER A 150 -20.23 3.40 -0.53
CA SER A 150 -21.66 3.69 -0.29
C SER A 150 -22.49 3.81 -1.56
N CYS A 151 -21.87 3.73 -2.74
CA CYS A 151 -22.56 3.88 -4.03
C CYS A 151 -22.26 2.71 -4.95
N GLN A 152 -23.30 2.06 -5.48
CA GLN A 152 -23.17 1.00 -6.46
C GLN A 152 -24.16 1.19 -7.60
N ASP A 153 -23.68 1.08 -8.85
CA ASP A 153 -24.45 1.25 -10.08
C ASP A 153 -25.29 2.55 -10.13
N GLY A 154 -24.75 3.65 -9.57
CA GLY A 154 -25.42 4.96 -9.52
C GLY A 154 -26.40 5.14 -8.36
N VAL A 155 -26.64 4.10 -7.56
CA VAL A 155 -27.48 4.16 -6.36
C VAL A 155 -26.59 4.30 -5.14
N CYS A 156 -26.71 5.42 -4.44
CA CYS A 156 -25.98 5.70 -3.21
C CYS A 156 -26.89 5.49 -2.00
N MET A 157 -26.32 4.93 -0.93
CA MET A 157 -26.99 4.92 0.36
C MET A 157 -27.15 6.37 0.83
N THR A 158 -28.39 6.78 1.11
CA THR A 158 -28.71 8.06 1.73
C THR A 158 -28.74 7.82 3.24
N SER A 159 -27.76 8.34 3.98
CA SER A 159 -27.67 8.07 5.42
C SER A 159 -28.84 8.71 6.17
N ASN A 160 -29.52 7.93 7.02
CA ASN A 160 -30.11 8.44 8.26
C ASN A 160 -29.29 7.89 9.44
N GLY A 161 -28.11 8.47 9.69
CA GLY A 161 -27.64 8.66 11.07
C GLY A 161 -26.92 7.54 11.86
N HIS A 162 -26.57 6.37 11.32
CA HIS A 162 -25.71 5.43 12.07
C HIS A 162 -24.51 4.96 11.25
N GLY A 163 -23.32 5.42 11.66
CA GLY A 163 -22.05 5.01 11.09
C GLY A 163 -21.87 3.49 11.13
N GLY A 164 -21.21 2.94 10.11
CA GLY A 164 -21.05 1.51 9.90
C GLY A 164 -19.76 1.15 9.18
N VAL A 165 -19.57 -0.14 8.93
CA VAL A 165 -18.44 -0.66 8.17
C VAL A 165 -18.94 -1.45 6.97
N LEU A 166 -18.69 -0.92 5.78
CA LEU A 166 -18.92 -1.61 4.51
C LEU A 166 -17.71 -2.47 4.15
N LYS A 167 -17.94 -3.58 3.47
CA LYS A 167 -16.88 -4.44 2.93
C LYS A 167 -16.93 -4.39 1.40
N ALA A 168 -15.94 -3.75 0.80
CA ALA A 168 -15.76 -3.77 -0.64
C ALA A 168 -14.87 -4.95 -1.04
N ALA A 169 -15.36 -5.83 -1.89
CA ALA A 169 -14.63 -6.99 -2.42
C ALA A 169 -14.32 -6.78 -3.90
N PHE A 170 -13.16 -7.29 -4.35
CA PHE A 170 -12.65 -7.11 -5.69
C PHE A 170 -11.96 -8.37 -6.21
N ILE A 171 -12.00 -8.55 -7.53
CA ILE A 171 -11.25 -9.55 -8.28
C ILE A 171 -10.96 -9.00 -9.70
N VAL A 172 -9.82 -9.37 -10.29
CA VAL A 172 -9.40 -8.88 -11.61
C VAL A 172 -8.96 -10.02 -12.52
N GLN A 173 -9.16 -9.84 -13.81
CA GLN A 173 -8.50 -10.62 -14.87
C GLN A 173 -7.95 -9.67 -15.94
N GLY A 174 -6.85 -10.05 -16.59
CA GLY A 174 -6.36 -9.38 -17.79
C GLY A 174 -7.04 -9.94 -19.04
N CYS A 175 -7.21 -9.08 -20.05
CA CYS A 175 -7.79 -9.45 -21.34
C CYS A 175 -7.09 -8.75 -22.50
N ASP A 176 -7.00 -9.44 -23.63
CA ASP A 176 -6.54 -8.93 -24.91
C ASP A 176 -7.73 -8.62 -25.81
N ARG A 177 -7.66 -7.54 -26.59
CA ARG A 177 -8.69 -7.20 -27.56
C ARG A 177 -8.55 -8.12 -28.77
N GLY A 178 -9.60 -8.87 -29.07
CA GLY A 178 -9.74 -9.55 -30.36
C GLY A 178 -10.80 -8.87 -31.22
N THR A 179 -10.78 -9.19 -32.52
CA THR A 179 -11.67 -8.61 -33.54
C THR A 179 -13.14 -8.97 -33.34
N PHE A 180 -13.43 -10.16 -32.80
CA PHE A 180 -14.80 -10.66 -32.62
C PHE A 180 -15.13 -11.05 -31.17
N SER A 181 -14.12 -11.34 -30.35
CA SER A 181 -14.24 -11.55 -28.90
C SER A 181 -12.91 -11.21 -28.23
N SER A 182 -12.94 -10.86 -26.94
CA SER A 182 -11.72 -10.63 -26.16
C SER A 182 -11.24 -11.93 -25.52
N ASP A 183 -9.93 -12.13 -25.50
CA ASP A 183 -9.32 -13.32 -24.90
C ASP A 183 -8.83 -12.97 -23.49
N CYS A 184 -9.37 -13.63 -22.48
CA CYS A 184 -9.16 -13.26 -21.09
C CYS A 184 -8.46 -14.37 -20.30
N GLY A 185 -7.51 -13.97 -19.47
CA GLY A 185 -6.83 -14.87 -18.54
C GLY A 185 -7.70 -15.27 -17.35
N PRO A 186 -7.13 -16.06 -16.42
CA PRO A 186 -7.84 -16.45 -15.21
C PRO A 186 -8.10 -15.25 -14.30
N TRP A 187 -9.08 -15.39 -13.42
CA TRP A 187 -9.32 -14.43 -12.36
C TRP A 187 -8.28 -14.54 -11.24
N SER A 188 -7.98 -13.40 -10.63
CA SER A 188 -7.16 -13.30 -9.43
C SER A 188 -7.76 -14.05 -8.25
N ILE A 189 -6.97 -14.23 -7.20
CA ILE A 189 -7.55 -14.42 -5.86
C ILE A 189 -8.30 -13.14 -5.47
N ALA A 190 -9.52 -13.28 -4.93
CA ALA A 190 -10.31 -12.15 -4.50
C ALA A 190 -9.69 -11.48 -3.26
N THR A 191 -9.83 -10.16 -3.16
CA THR A 191 -9.40 -9.39 -1.98
C THR A 191 -10.50 -8.43 -1.55
N SER A 192 -10.42 -7.94 -0.32
CA SER A 192 -11.43 -7.05 0.24
C SER A 192 -10.85 -6.08 1.25
N VAL A 193 -11.52 -4.95 1.40
CA VAL A 193 -11.20 -3.92 2.38
C VAL A 193 -12.45 -3.46 3.12
N LYS A 194 -12.27 -3.14 4.40
CA LYS A 194 -13.28 -2.49 5.23
C LYS A 194 -13.25 -0.98 4.97
N ALA A 195 -14.40 -0.39 4.74
CA ALA A 195 -14.59 1.04 4.55
C ALA A 195 -15.55 1.60 5.61
N PRO A 196 -15.19 2.68 6.32
CA PRO A 196 -16.15 3.44 7.11
C PRO A 196 -17.28 3.96 6.21
N TYR A 197 -18.50 3.94 6.73
CA TYR A 197 -19.71 4.48 6.13
C TYR A 197 -20.44 5.35 7.14
#